data_AF-A0A2I1DQV3-F1
#
_entry.id   AF-A0A2I1DQV3-F1
#
_cell.length_a   1.000
_cell.length_b   1.000
_cell.length_c   1.000
_cell.angle_alpha   90.00
_cell.angle_beta   90.00
_cell.angle_gamma   90.00
#
_symmetry.space_group_name_H-M   'P 1'
#
loop_
_entity.id
_entity.type
_entity.pdbx_description
1 polymer ?
#
loop_
_entity_poly.entity_id
_entity_poly.type
_entity_poly.pdbx_seq_one_letter_code
_entity_poly.pdbx_strand_id
1 'polypeptide(L)'
;MKIVYTLVIIGALALFALLLWWARGQVAIGSHAPKDSSNWYVQHPQHLAAENMRCWTLLRETSFADLDKVMAAHPHCHAVYEAIQEQDVTRAD
;
A
#
# COMPACT_ATOMS: atom_id res chain seq x y z
N MET A 1 23.59 -15.78 -36.20
CA MET A 1 22.37 -16.30 -35.54
C MET A 1 22.37 -16.11 -34.02
N LYS A 2 23.45 -16.41 -33.30
CA LYS A 2 23.55 -16.28 -31.81
C LYS A 2 23.33 -14.85 -31.28
N ILE A 3 23.85 -13.84 -31.99
CA ILE A 3 23.75 -12.41 -31.62
C ILE A 3 22.30 -11.89 -31.68
N VAL A 4 21.51 -12.41 -32.62
CA VAL A 4 20.10 -12.03 -32.78
C VAL A 4 19.28 -12.54 -31.60
N TYR A 5 19.52 -13.78 -31.15
CA TYR A 5 18.87 -14.33 -29.97
C TYR A 5 19.17 -13.53 -28.70
N THR A 6 20.42 -13.10 -28.50
CA THR A 6 20.78 -12.27 -27.34
C THR A 6 20.06 -10.92 -27.34
N LEU A 7 19.91 -10.27 -28.49
CA LEU A 7 19.19 -9.00 -28.57
C LEU A 7 17.69 -9.16 -28.28
N VAL A 8 17.08 -10.24 -28.77
CA VAL A 8 15.67 -10.56 -28.50
C VAL A 8 15.43 -10.81 -27.01
N ILE A 9 16.33 -11.54 -26.35
CA ILE A 9 16.23 -11.83 -24.91
C ILE A 9 16.36 -10.54 -24.09
N ILE A 10 17.32 -9.68 -24.41
CA ILE A 10 17.51 -8.40 -23.70
C ILE A 10 16.29 -7.49 -23.90
N GLY A 11 15.76 -7.43 -25.12
CA GLY A 11 14.54 -6.66 -25.41
C GLY A 11 13.31 -7.17 -24.65
N ALA A 12 13.13 -8.49 -24.56
CA ALA A 12 12.05 -9.10 -23.81
C ALA A 12 12.15 -8.82 -22.30
N LEU A 13 13.36 -8.89 -21.73
CA LEU A 13 13.61 -8.57 -20.32
C LEU A 13 13.36 -7.09 -20.01
N ALA A 14 13.78 -6.18 -20.90
CA ALA A 14 13.53 -4.75 -20.75
C ALA A 14 12.03 -4.42 -20.80
N LEU A 15 11.28 -5.06 -21.71
CA LEU A 15 9.82 -4.95 -21.78
C LEU A 15 9.15 -5.47 -20.51
N PHE A 16 9.60 -6.61 -19.99
CA PHE A 16 9.08 -7.18 -18.74
C PHE A 16 9.33 -6.24 -17.55
N ALA A 17 10.53 -5.66 -17.46
CA ALA A 17 10.86 -4.68 -16.42
C ALA A 17 9.97 -3.43 -16.51
N LEU A 18 9.73 -2.92 -17.72
CA LEU A 18 8.82 -1.80 -17.97
C LEU A 18 7.37 -2.11 -17.59
N LEU A 19 6.87 -3.31 -17.94
CA LEU A 19 5.53 -3.75 -17.57
C LEU A 19 5.37 -3.90 -16.05
N LEU A 20 6.38 -4.47 -15.37
CA LEU A 20 6.39 -4.58 -13.91
C LEU A 20 6.49 -3.22 -13.22
N TRP A 21 7.22 -2.27 -13.82
CA TRP A 21 7.28 -0.88 -13.35
C TRP A 21 5.93 -0.18 -13.46
N TRP A 22 5.25 -0.34 -14.60
CA TRP A 22 3.89 0.17 -14.79
C TRP A 22 2.88 -0.50 -13.87
N ALA A 23 2.98 -1.81 -13.64
CA ALA A 23 2.15 -2.53 -12.68
C ALA A 23 2.35 -2.01 -11.24
N ARG A 24 3.58 -1.63 -10.87
CA ARG A 24 3.89 -0.98 -9.59
C ARG A 24 3.20 0.37 -9.41
N GLY A 25 3.04 1.15 -10.48
CA GLY A 25 2.33 2.44 -10.43
C GLY A 25 0.83 2.33 -10.16
N GLN A 26 0.21 1.17 -10.43
CA GLN A 26 -1.23 0.95 -10.24
C GLN A 26 -1.57 0.53 -8.80
N VAL A 27 -0.59 0.03 -8.05
CA VAL A 27 -0.72 -0.27 -6.61
C VAL A 27 -0.62 1.00 -5.75
N ALA A 28 -0.22 2.14 -6.34
CA ALA A 28 -0.04 3.41 -5.64
C ALA A 28 -1.17 4.44 -5.85
N ILE A 29 -2.27 4.07 -6.50
CA ILE A 29 -3.40 4.99 -6.75
C ILE A 29 -4.72 4.31 -6.35
N GLY A 30 -4.75 3.81 -5.11
CA GLY A 30 -5.97 3.69 -4.33
C GLY A 30 -6.35 5.04 -3.73
N SER A 31 -6.37 6.11 -4.55
CA SER A 31 -6.70 7.46 -4.12
C SER A 31 -8.21 7.62 -3.95
N HIS A 32 -8.76 7.01 -2.91
CA HIS A 32 -10.06 7.36 -2.32
C HIS A 32 -10.10 7.08 -0.81
N ALA A 33 -8.96 7.09 -0.11
CA ALA A 33 -8.99 7.38 1.32
C ALA A 33 -9.27 8.88 1.48
N PRO A 34 -10.32 9.30 2.21
CA PRO A 34 -10.61 10.70 2.41
C PRO A 34 -9.45 11.30 3.21
N LYS A 35 -8.64 12.11 2.55
CA LYS A 35 -7.48 12.84 3.11
C LYS A 35 -7.83 13.66 4.36
N ASP A 36 -9.11 13.93 4.58
CA ASP A 36 -9.63 14.61 5.77
C ASP A 36 -9.67 13.71 7.02
N SER A 37 -9.78 12.39 6.85
CA SER A 37 -9.88 11.45 7.97
C SER A 37 -8.52 11.18 8.64
N SER A 38 -7.43 11.10 7.87
CA SER A 38 -6.07 10.91 8.41
C SER A 38 -5.63 12.10 9.27
N ASN A 39 -5.91 13.32 8.81
CA ASN A 39 -5.55 14.55 9.53
C ASN A 39 -6.30 14.69 10.87
N TRP A 40 -7.52 14.14 10.97
CA TRP A 40 -8.26 14.11 12.24
C TRP A 40 -7.55 13.24 13.29
N TYR A 41 -6.95 12.11 12.89
CA TYR A 41 -6.22 11.22 13.78
C TYR A 41 -4.90 11.82 14.28
N VAL A 42 -4.25 12.68 13.49
CA VAL A 42 -3.06 13.44 13.93
C VAL A 42 -3.40 14.29 15.16
N GLN A 43 -4.61 14.85 15.20
CA GLN A 43 -5.09 15.66 16.32
C GLN A 43 -5.67 14.82 17.48
N HIS A 44 -6.02 13.55 17.24
CA HIS A 44 -6.67 12.65 18.20
C HIS A 44 -5.98 11.27 18.28
N PRO A 45 -4.74 11.18 18.80
CA PRO A 45 -3.95 9.94 18.80
C PRO A 45 -4.60 8.79 19.61
N GLN A 46 -5.39 9.13 20.64
CA GLN A 46 -6.13 8.15 21.43
C GLN A 46 -7.24 7.43 20.66
N HIS A 47 -7.86 8.11 19.68
CA HIS A 47 -8.85 7.51 18.81
C HIS A 47 -8.19 6.65 17.73
N LEU A 48 -7.03 7.08 17.23
CA LEU A 48 -6.21 6.30 16.29
C LEU A 48 -5.82 4.94 16.89
N ALA A 49 -5.36 4.91 18.14
CA ALA A 49 -4.98 3.65 18.80
C ALA A 49 -6.17 2.69 18.98
N ALA A 50 -7.35 3.22 19.36
CA ALA A 50 -8.56 2.41 19.53
C ALA A 50 -9.06 1.81 18.21
N GLU A 51 -8.96 2.57 17.11
CA GLU A 51 -9.36 2.11 15.80
C GLU A 51 -8.33 1.19 15.15
N ASN A 52 -7.04 1.44 15.37
CA ASN A 52 -5.97 0.55 14.96
C ASN A 52 -6.18 -0.85 15.55
N MET A 53 -6.52 -0.95 16.84
CA MET A 53 -6.80 -2.24 17.47
C MET A 53 -7.98 -2.97 16.80
N ARG A 54 -9.01 -2.25 16.35
CA ARG A 54 -10.14 -2.85 15.64
C ARG A 54 -9.74 -3.33 14.24
N CYS A 55 -9.00 -2.52 13.51
CA CYS A 55 -8.48 -2.87 12.18
C CYS A 55 -7.45 -4.01 12.25
N TRP A 56 -6.62 -4.06 13.30
CA TRP A 56 -5.65 -5.11 13.53
C TRP A 56 -6.31 -6.47 13.80
N THR A 57 -7.45 -6.50 14.50
CA THR A 57 -8.22 -7.74 14.68
C THR A 57 -8.74 -8.28 13.34
N LEU A 58 -9.26 -7.39 12.47
CA LEU A 58 -9.70 -7.76 11.12
C LEU A 58 -8.52 -8.29 10.27
N LEU A 59 -7.37 -7.62 10.34
CA LEU A 59 -6.16 -8.03 9.62
C LEU A 59 -5.56 -9.34 10.15
N ARG A 60 -5.65 -9.60 11.46
CA ARG A 60 -5.12 -10.83 12.08
C ARG A 60 -5.84 -12.09 11.61
N GLU A 61 -7.13 -11.99 11.33
CA GLU A 61 -7.93 -13.10 10.81
C GLU A 61 -7.74 -13.29 9.30
N THR A 62 -7.04 -12.37 8.64
CA THR A 62 -6.83 -12.36 7.20
C THR A 62 -5.45 -12.93 6.85
N SER A 63 -5.38 -13.73 5.77
CA SER A 63 -4.10 -14.15 5.19
C SER A 63 -3.33 -12.96 4.62
N PHE A 64 -2.01 -12.95 4.75
CA PHE A 64 -1.15 -11.92 4.14
C PHE A 64 -1.36 -11.77 2.63
N ALA A 65 -1.79 -12.83 1.93
CA ALA A 65 -2.08 -12.78 0.50
C ALA A 65 -3.40 -12.05 0.17
N ASP A 66 -4.32 -11.94 1.13
CA ASP A 66 -5.63 -11.30 0.98
C ASP A 66 -5.67 -9.90 1.63
N LEU A 67 -4.53 -9.41 2.11
CA LEU A 67 -4.42 -8.17 2.87
C LEU A 67 -4.85 -6.96 2.03
N ASP A 68 -4.42 -6.89 0.77
CA ASP A 68 -4.84 -5.84 -0.17
C ASP A 68 -6.34 -5.87 -0.45
N LYS A 69 -6.93 -7.07 -0.49
CA LYS A 69 -8.37 -7.26 -0.72
C LYS A 69 -9.19 -6.81 0.49
N VAL A 70 -8.72 -7.08 1.70
CA VAL A 70 -9.35 -6.62 2.94
C VAL A 70 -9.18 -5.12 3.13
N MET A 71 -8.02 -4.56 2.80
CA MET A 71 -7.79 -3.11 2.81
C MET A 71 -8.68 -2.40 1.79
N ALA A 72 -8.89 -2.97 0.61
CA ALA A 72 -9.83 -2.46 -0.38
C ALA A 72 -11.30 -2.55 0.07
N ALA A 73 -11.66 -3.58 0.83
CA ALA A 73 -13.01 -3.72 1.39
C ALA A 73 -13.26 -2.81 2.61
N HIS A 74 -12.19 -2.38 3.30
CA HIS A 74 -12.25 -1.55 4.51
C HIS A 74 -11.39 -0.28 4.35
N PRO A 75 -11.86 0.72 3.56
CA PRO A 75 -11.12 1.96 3.29
C PRO A 75 -10.81 2.79 4.54
N HIS A 76 -11.60 2.61 5.61
CA HIS A 76 -11.35 3.23 6.91
C HIS A 76 -10.06 2.71 7.56
N CYS A 77 -9.82 1.39 7.50
CA CYS A 77 -8.60 0.79 8.04
C CYS A 77 -7.35 1.18 7.26
N HIS A 78 -7.51 1.45 5.96
CA HIS A 78 -6.45 2.03 5.14
C HIS A 78 -6.05 3.43 5.64
N ALA A 79 -7.03 4.31 5.90
CA ALA A 79 -6.77 5.65 6.42
C ALA A 79 -6.11 5.65 7.81
N VAL A 80 -6.51 4.70 8.68
CA VAL A 80 -5.87 4.49 9.99
C VAL A 80 -4.41 4.04 9.83
N TYR A 81 -4.13 3.12 8.89
CA TYR A 81 -2.78 2.65 8.63
C TYR A 81 -1.86 3.77 8.09
N GLU A 82 -2.36 4.57 7.14
CA GLU A 82 -1.63 5.75 6.63
C GLU A 82 -1.32 6.75 7.75
N ALA A 83 -2.29 7.03 8.62
CA ALA A 83 -2.10 7.97 9.73
C ALA A 83 -1.05 7.47 10.77
N ILE A 84 -0.98 6.17 11.02
CA ILE A 84 0.07 5.58 11.87
C ILE A 84 1.44 5.71 11.22
N GLN A 85 1.52 5.41 9.92
CA GLN A 85 2.77 5.52 9.18
C GLN A 85 3.31 6.95 9.17
N GLU A 86 2.45 7.95 8.99
CA GLU A 86 2.82 9.36 9.09
C GLU A 86 3.28 9.75 10.52
N GLN A 87 2.63 9.22 11.57
CA GLN A 87 3.07 9.43 12.95
C GLN A 87 4.43 8.83 13.26
N ASP A 88 4.69 7.60 12.80
CA ASP A 88 5.98 6.92 13.04
C ASP A 88 7.13 7.64 12.33
N VAL A 89 6.90 8.17 11.12
CA VAL A 89 7.89 9.00 10.42
C VAL A 89 8.12 10.31 11.19
N THR A 90 7.06 11.01 11.59
CA THR A 90 7.17 12.28 12.34
C THR A 90 7.82 12.11 13.71
N ARG A 91 7.72 10.92 14.32
CA ARG A 91 8.34 10.58 15.60
C ARG A 91 9.81 10.16 15.48
N ALA A 92 10.21 9.70 14.30
CA ALA A 92 11.58 9.23 14.03
C ALA A 92 12.54 10.38 13.68
N ASP A 93 12.01 11.56 13.32
CA ASP A 93 12.71 12.84 13.15
C ASP A 93 12.81 13.62 14.49
#